data_AF-A0A852KW34-F1
#
_entry.id   AF-A0A852KW34-F1
#
_cell.length_a   1.000
_cell.length_b   1.000
_cell.length_c   1.000
_cell.angle_alpha   90.00
_cell.angle_beta   90.00
_cell.angle_gamma   90.00
#
_symmetry.space_group_name_H-M   'P 1'
#
loop_
_entity.id
_entity.type
_entity.pdbx_description
1 polymer ?
#
loop_
_entity_poly.entity_id
_entity_poly.type
_entity_poly.pdbx_seq_one_letter_code
_entity_poly.pdbx_strand_id
1 'polypeptide(L)'
;PDMYPGNCWAFKGSQGYLVIRLTMKIYPTAFTMEHIPKTLSPTGNITSAPRNFSVYGLDDEYQEEGQLLGEYMYDQEGEPLQMFRVMEMSEKAFQIVELRVLSNWGHAEYTCLYRFRVHGTPA
;
A
#
# COMPACT_ATOMS: atom_id res chain seq x y z
N PRO A 1 3.93 10.86 12.25
CA PRO A 1 2.75 10.13 12.78
C PRO A 1 3.18 8.75 13.27
N ASP A 2 2.64 8.34 14.41
CA ASP A 2 3.12 7.23 15.23
C ASP A 2 2.81 5.84 14.64
N MET A 3 3.76 4.92 14.81
CA MET A 3 3.69 3.51 14.39
C MET A 3 3.88 2.62 15.62
N TYR A 4 2.82 2.45 16.40
CA TYR A 4 2.79 1.52 17.53
C TYR A 4 2.03 0.24 17.16
N PRO A 5 2.45 -0.93 17.66
CA PRO A 5 1.71 -2.18 17.46
C PRO A 5 0.22 -2.01 17.77
N GLY A 6 -0.63 -2.38 16.81
CA GLY A 6 -2.08 -2.25 16.90
C GLY A 6 -2.68 -1.00 16.23
N ASN A 7 -1.89 0.04 15.95
CA ASN A 7 -2.35 1.24 15.24
C ASN A 7 -2.36 1.02 13.72
N CYS A 8 -3.16 0.07 13.25
CA CYS A 8 -3.27 -0.31 11.85
C CYS A 8 -4.74 -0.48 11.45
N TRP A 9 -5.03 -0.36 10.15
CA TRP A 9 -6.32 -0.74 9.61
C TRP A 9 -6.29 -2.23 9.24
N ALA A 10 -7.16 -3.01 9.88
CA ALA A 10 -7.31 -4.44 9.63
C ALA A 10 -8.54 -4.72 8.76
N PHE A 11 -8.38 -5.56 7.74
CA PHE A 11 -9.50 -6.08 6.94
C PHE A 11 -9.49 -7.61 6.93
N LYS A 12 -10.68 -8.20 6.77
CA LYS A 12 -10.87 -9.66 6.81
C LYS A 12 -10.20 -10.34 5.62
N GLY A 13 -9.52 -11.46 5.88
CA GLY A 13 -8.81 -12.25 4.89
C GLY A 13 -7.51 -11.60 4.39
N SER A 14 -7.07 -12.01 3.21
CA SER A 14 -5.80 -11.61 2.60
C SER A 14 -5.94 -10.70 1.38
N GLN A 15 -7.17 -10.33 1.00
CA GLN A 15 -7.46 -9.50 -0.16
C GLN A 15 -8.35 -8.33 0.25
N GLY A 16 -8.02 -7.14 -0.20
CA GLY A 16 -8.72 -5.91 0.15
C GLY A 16 -8.20 -4.72 -0.64
N TYR A 17 -8.90 -3.60 -0.58
CA TYR A 17 -8.54 -2.40 -1.31
C TYR A 17 -8.76 -1.14 -0.49
N LEU A 18 -8.00 -0.10 -0.82
CA LEU A 18 -8.11 1.23 -0.23
C LEU A 18 -8.01 2.28 -1.35
N VAL A 19 -9.04 3.11 -1.48
CA VAL A 19 -9.06 4.24 -2.42
C VAL A 19 -8.73 5.51 -1.64
N ILE A 20 -7.76 6.28 -2.14
CA ILE A 20 -7.19 7.44 -1.46
C ILE A 20 -7.27 8.65 -2.38
N ARG A 21 -7.96 9.70 -1.93
CA ARG A 21 -7.90 11.02 -2.57
C ARG A 21 -6.71 11.81 -2.02
N LEU A 22 -5.74 12.08 -2.88
CA LEU A 22 -4.55 12.87 -2.57
C LEU A 22 -4.89 14.35 -2.39
N THR A 23 -4.04 15.03 -1.63
CA THR A 23 -4.18 16.49 -1.37
C THR A 23 -4.02 17.32 -2.65
N MET A 24 -3.23 16.84 -3.61
CA MET A 24 -3.00 17.48 -4.90
C MET A 24 -2.99 16.43 -6.01
N LYS A 25 -3.28 16.86 -7.24
CA LYS A 25 -3.07 16.05 -8.44
C LYS A 25 -1.57 15.99 -8.74
N ILE A 26 -1.01 14.80 -8.91
CA ILE A 26 0.43 14.58 -9.08
C ILE A 26 0.70 13.57 -10.21
N TYR A 27 1.89 13.61 -10.79
CA TYR A 27 2.48 12.48 -11.52
C TYR A 27 3.14 11.54 -10.49
N PRO A 28 2.56 10.36 -10.20
CA PRO A 28 3.13 9.46 -9.20
C PRO A 28 4.52 8.97 -9.63
N THR A 29 5.46 8.90 -8.70
CA THR A 29 6.85 8.46 -8.95
C THR A 29 7.27 7.30 -8.06
N ALA A 30 6.69 7.19 -6.87
CA ALA A 30 6.97 6.11 -5.94
C ALA A 30 5.83 5.95 -4.91
N PHE A 31 5.82 4.79 -4.28
CA PHE A 31 4.98 4.45 -3.15
C PHE A 31 5.83 4.00 -1.97
N THR A 32 5.31 4.16 -0.75
CA THR A 32 5.94 3.59 0.45
C THR A 32 4.92 2.78 1.22
N MET A 33 5.28 1.54 1.53
CA MET A 33 4.56 0.68 2.46
C MET A 33 5.37 0.57 3.75
N GLU A 34 4.71 0.73 4.89
CA GLU A 34 5.31 0.62 6.20
C GLU A 34 4.56 -0.42 7.03
N HIS A 35 5.29 -1.25 7.77
CA HIS A 35 4.73 -2.17 8.77
C HIS A 35 5.63 -2.18 10.00
N ILE A 36 5.13 -2.61 11.16
CA ILE A 36 6.00 -2.77 12.35
C ILE A 36 7.10 -3.82 12.09
N PRO A 37 8.32 -3.64 12.64
CA PRO A 37 9.33 -4.68 12.64
C PRO A 37 8.90 -5.89 13.48
N LYS A 38 9.41 -7.08 13.14
CA LYS A 38 9.17 -8.33 13.91
C LYS A 38 9.53 -8.19 15.38
N THR A 39 10.57 -7.42 15.71
CA THR A 39 11.05 -7.17 17.08
C THR A 39 10.05 -6.43 17.96
N LEU A 40 9.09 -5.70 17.37
CA LEU A 40 8.01 -5.02 18.09
C LEU A 40 6.70 -5.80 18.06
N SER A 41 6.65 -6.93 17.34
CA SER A 41 5.47 -7.80 17.30
C SER A 41 5.42 -8.69 18.54
N PRO A 42 4.30 -8.75 19.29
CA PRO A 42 4.16 -9.64 20.44
C PRO A 42 4.34 -11.13 20.12
N THR A 43 4.08 -11.52 18.87
CA THR A 43 4.21 -12.91 18.40
C THR A 43 5.57 -13.19 17.75
N GLY A 44 6.45 -12.18 17.64
CA GLY A 44 7.74 -12.27 16.96
C GLY A 44 7.64 -12.42 15.43
N ASN A 45 6.44 -12.35 14.85
CA ASN A 45 6.21 -12.42 13.40
C ASN A 45 5.27 -11.32 12.92
N ILE A 46 5.21 -11.11 11.61
CA ILE A 46 4.33 -10.12 10.95
C ILE A 46 3.50 -10.78 9.85
N THR A 47 3.00 -11.98 10.11
CA THR A 47 2.20 -12.75 9.13
C THR A 47 0.98 -12.00 8.59
N SER A 48 0.47 -11.00 9.32
CA SER A 48 -0.64 -10.13 8.91
C SER A 48 -0.22 -8.99 7.98
N ALA A 49 1.09 -8.79 7.73
CA ALA A 49 1.56 -7.75 6.84
C ALA A 49 1.10 -8.02 5.39
N PRO A 50 0.82 -6.98 4.60
CA PRO A 50 0.58 -7.14 3.17
C PRO A 50 1.79 -7.81 2.51
N ARG A 51 1.54 -8.67 1.53
CA ARG A 51 2.57 -9.32 0.73
C ARG A 51 2.54 -8.78 -0.69
N ASN A 52 1.72 -9.36 -1.57
CA ASN A 52 1.58 -8.86 -2.94
C ASN A 52 0.55 -7.74 -2.95
N PHE A 53 0.84 -6.65 -3.64
CA PHE A 53 -0.09 -5.55 -3.82
C PHE A 53 0.13 -4.86 -5.17
N SER A 54 -0.91 -4.21 -5.67
CA SER A 54 -0.86 -3.39 -6.88
C SER A 54 -1.42 -2.01 -6.61
N VAL A 55 -0.99 -1.04 -7.40
CA VAL A 55 -1.39 0.36 -7.24
C VAL A 55 -1.90 0.90 -8.57
N TYR A 56 -3.03 1.61 -8.53
CA TYR A 56 -3.71 2.17 -9.70
C TYR A 56 -3.95 3.66 -9.53
N GLY A 57 -3.92 4.38 -10.64
CA GLY A 57 -4.41 5.75 -10.75
C GLY A 57 -5.85 5.76 -11.25
N LEU A 58 -6.70 6.55 -10.60
CA LEU A 58 -8.10 6.74 -10.99
C LEU A 58 -8.33 8.20 -11.44
N ASP A 59 -9.07 8.36 -12.53
CA ASP A 59 -9.48 9.68 -13.06
C ASP A 59 -10.59 10.29 -12.18
N ASP A 60 -11.51 9.48 -11.64
CA ASP A 60 -12.55 9.86 -10.69
C ASP A 60 -12.92 8.73 -9.71
N GLU A 61 -13.84 8.99 -8.77
CA GLU A 61 -14.24 8.06 -7.70
C GLU A 61 -15.21 6.95 -8.14
N TYR A 62 -15.78 7.04 -9.34
CA TYR A 62 -16.73 6.07 -9.90
C TYR A 62 -16.07 5.11 -10.88
N GLN A 63 -14.82 5.36 -11.28
CA GLN A 63 -14.06 4.48 -12.16
C GLN A 63 -13.77 3.13 -11.49
N GLU A 64 -14.33 2.04 -12.04
CA GLU A 64 -14.13 0.68 -11.51
C GLU A 64 -12.73 0.11 -11.83
N GLU A 65 -12.21 0.42 -13.02
CA GLU A 65 -10.90 -0.06 -13.49
C GLU A 65 -9.94 1.11 -13.72
N GLY A 66 -8.96 1.26 -12.82
CA GLY A 66 -7.92 2.27 -12.92
C GLY A 66 -6.75 1.90 -13.84
N GLN A 67 -5.90 2.88 -14.11
CA GLN A 67 -4.64 2.65 -14.80
C GLN A 67 -3.62 2.04 -13.84
N LEU A 68 -3.08 0.87 -14.16
CA LEU A 68 -2.01 0.23 -13.38
C LEU A 68 -0.77 1.13 -13.34
N LEU A 69 -0.24 1.36 -12.14
CA LEU A 69 1.01 2.10 -11.89
C LEU A 69 2.16 1.14 -11.50
N GLY A 70 1.82 -0.05 -10.99
CA GLY A 70 2.76 -1.12 -10.75
C GLY A 70 2.24 -2.20 -9.81
N GLU A 71 2.96 -3.32 -9.79
CA GLU A 71 2.74 -4.46 -8.90
C GLU A 71 4.00 -4.72 -8.09
N TYR A 72 3.82 -5.05 -6.82
CA TYR A 72 4.90 -5.06 -5.84
C TYR A 72 4.72 -6.18 -4.83
N MET A 73 5.81 -6.49 -4.13
CA MET A 73 5.81 -7.36 -2.97
C MET A 73 6.48 -6.65 -1.80
N TYR A 74 5.77 -6.47 -0.69
CA TYR A 74 6.37 -6.04 0.56
C TYR A 74 7.11 -7.21 1.20
N ASP A 75 8.41 -7.07 1.46
CA ASP A 75 9.27 -8.13 1.99
C ASP A 75 9.23 -8.18 3.53
N GLN A 76 8.74 -9.26 4.12
CA GLN A 76 8.70 -9.39 5.58
C GLN A 76 10.09 -9.55 6.24
N GLU A 77 11.13 -9.88 5.47
CA GLU A 77 12.51 -9.95 5.95
C GLU A 77 13.28 -8.64 5.70
N GLY A 78 12.69 -7.71 4.94
CA GLY A 78 13.28 -6.42 4.63
C GLY A 78 13.09 -5.38 5.73
N GLU A 79 13.51 -4.15 5.43
CA GLU A 79 13.30 -3.02 6.34
C GLU A 79 11.80 -2.75 6.56
N PRO A 80 11.40 -2.27 7.75
CA PRO A 80 9.99 -1.95 8.06
C PRO A 80 9.35 -0.93 7.11
N LEU A 81 10.16 -0.01 6.56
CA LEU A 81 9.75 0.99 5.59
C LEU A 81 10.33 0.63 4.23
N GLN A 82 9.47 0.33 3.26
CA GLN A 82 9.88 -0.08 1.92
C GLN A 82 9.34 0.87 0.87
N MET A 83 10.20 1.28 -0.06
CA MET A 83 9.88 2.19 -1.14
C MET A 83 9.86 1.45 -2.47
N PHE A 84 8.83 1.72 -3.26
CA PHE A 84 8.56 1.06 -4.53
C PHE A 84 8.44 2.12 -5.63
N ARG A 85 9.28 2.04 -6.67
CA ARG A 85 9.20 2.95 -7.82
C ARG A 85 8.03 2.58 -8.71
N VAL A 86 7.37 3.57 -9.30
CA VAL A 86 6.36 3.34 -10.35
C VAL A 86 6.99 2.51 -11.46
N MET A 87 6.32 1.43 -11.86
CA MET A 87 6.79 0.54 -12.93
C MET A 87 6.22 0.98 -14.27
N GLU A 88 4.93 1.29 -14.31
CA GLU A 88 4.22 1.73 -15.50
C GLU A 88 4.16 3.26 -15.51
N MET A 89 5.16 3.87 -16.15
CA MET A 89 5.20 5.33 -16.28
C MET A 89 4.00 5.82 -17.08
N SER A 90 3.27 6.78 -16.53
CA SER A 90 2.13 7.43 -17.18
C SER A 90 2.43 8.90 -17.37
N GLU A 91 2.08 9.43 -18.54
CA GLU A 91 2.03 10.89 -18.78
C GLU A 91 0.78 11.52 -18.12
N LYS A 92 -0.07 10.73 -17.46
CA LYS A 92 -1.22 11.24 -16.72
C LYS A 92 -0.86 11.54 -15.26
N ALA A 93 -1.41 12.64 -14.77
CA ALA A 93 -1.44 12.94 -13.35
C ALA A 93 -2.73 12.43 -12.71
N PHE A 94 -2.64 11.96 -11.47
CA PHE A 94 -3.74 11.40 -10.71
C PHE A 94 -3.91 12.15 -9.38
N GLN A 95 -5.16 12.36 -8.97
CA GLN A 95 -5.50 12.80 -7.62
C GLN A 95 -6.10 11.66 -6.79
N ILE A 96 -6.54 10.57 -7.41
CA ILE A 96 -7.08 9.41 -6.72
C ILE A 96 -6.18 8.22 -7.04
N VAL A 97 -5.80 7.50 -5.99
CA VAL A 97 -4.96 6.30 -6.07
C VAL A 97 -5.66 5.16 -5.34
N GLU A 98 -5.71 4.01 -5.98
CA GLU A 98 -6.20 2.78 -5.39
C GLU A 98 -5.04 1.84 -5.08
N LEU A 99 -4.95 1.39 -3.82
CA LEU A 99 -4.10 0.30 -3.40
C LEU A 99 -4.94 -0.97 -3.32
N ARG A 100 -4.53 -2.03 -4.04
CA ARG A 100 -5.12 -3.37 -3.93
C ARG A 100 -4.13 -4.31 -3.27
N VAL A 101 -4.48 -4.85 -2.11
CA VAL A 101 -3.72 -5.93 -1.47
C VAL A 101 -4.22 -7.27 -2.02
N LEU A 102 -3.31 -8.06 -2.56
CA LEU A 102 -3.60 -9.32 -3.25
C LEU A 102 -3.33 -10.54 -2.36
N SER A 103 -2.41 -10.40 -1.39
CA SER A 103 -2.09 -11.44 -0.41
C SER A 103 -1.45 -10.85 0.85
N ASN A 104 -1.35 -11.66 1.90
CA ASN A 104 -0.58 -11.37 3.11
C ASN A 104 0.52 -12.43 3.34
N TRP A 105 1.25 -12.31 4.44
CA TRP A 105 2.33 -13.23 4.81
C TRP A 105 1.86 -14.47 5.59
N GLY A 106 0.57 -14.82 5.55
CA GLY A 106 0.04 -16.08 6.04
C GLY A 106 -0.90 -16.00 7.25
N HIS A 107 -1.29 -14.81 7.69
CA HIS A 107 -2.31 -14.69 8.75
C HIS A 107 -3.69 -15.10 8.20
N ALA A 108 -4.32 -16.09 8.84
CA ALA A 108 -5.53 -16.74 8.32
C ALA A 108 -6.77 -15.83 8.31
N GLU A 109 -6.89 -14.94 9.30
CA GLU A 109 -8.14 -14.21 9.53
C GLU A 109 -8.18 -12.80 8.92
N TYR A 110 -7.02 -12.13 8.79
CA TYR A 110 -6.97 -10.70 8.46
C TYR A 110 -5.62 -10.27 7.91
N THR A 111 -5.61 -9.07 7.35
CA THR A 111 -4.40 -8.34 6.94
C THR A 111 -4.42 -6.96 7.58
N CYS A 112 -3.26 -6.49 8.04
CA CYS A 112 -3.10 -5.21 8.73
C CYS A 112 -2.22 -4.26 7.93
N LEU A 113 -2.79 -3.12 7.55
CA LEU A 113 -2.07 -2.05 6.87
C LEU A 113 -1.79 -0.91 7.86
N TYR A 114 -0.51 -0.64 8.12
CA TYR A 114 -0.11 0.45 9.01
C TYR A 114 -0.05 1.78 8.27
N ARG A 115 0.77 1.87 7.22
CA ARG A 115 0.91 3.12 6.49
C ARG A 115 1.24 2.90 5.03
N PHE A 116 0.51 3.61 4.19
CA PHE A 116 0.78 3.76 2.77
C PHE A 116 1.03 5.23 2.45
N ARG A 117 2.07 5.53 1.66
CA ARG A 117 2.39 6.90 1.22
C ARG A 117 2.52 6.91 -0.30
N VAL A 118 2.05 7.99 -0.91
CA VAL A 118 2.17 8.24 -2.34
C VAL A 118 3.09 9.43 -2.56
N HIS A 119 4.06 9.29 -3.46
CA HIS A 119 5.03 10.31 -3.81
C HIS A 119 4.92 10.64 -5.29
N GLY A 120 5.17 11.89 -5.65
CA GLY A 120 5.10 12.35 -7.03
C GLY A 120 5.40 13.83 -7.17
N THR A 121 5.41 14.30 -8.40
CA THR A 121 5.55 15.72 -8.72
C THR A 121 4.17 16.33 -8.98
N PRO A 122 3.84 17.51 -8.43
CA PRO A 122 2.59 18.20 -8.74
C PRO A 122 2.41 18.41 -10.25
N ALA A 123 1.16 18.34 -10.70
CA ALA A 123 0.77 18.63 -12.08
C ALA A 123 0.73 20.12 -12.38
#